data_AF-A0A7S3XKS4-F1
#
_entry.id   AF-A0A7S3XKS4-F1
#
_cell.length_a   1.000
_cell.length_b   1.000
_cell.length_c   1.000
_cell.angle_alpha   90.00
_cell.angle_beta   90.00
_cell.angle_gamma   90.00
#
_symmetry.space_group_name_H-M   'P 1'
#
loop_
_entity.id
_entity.type
_entity.pdbx_description
1 polymer ?
#
loop_
_entity_poly.entity_id
_entity_poly.type
_entity_poly.pdbx_seq_one_letter_code
_entity_poly.pdbx_strand_id
1 'polypeptide(L)'
;RGGGEPALSKRARHKKNKAARKLQAREQAWAGRVAAVEAAVDAALAATALPQQCIDGAIKFRRAVESDLDSLFALVEEFAKVEEQESALQITADELRRDLFGTDKFFYSIVAEKEEEDLVGFAFFSPSHATWLGRTLYLEDLYLRAAEQRTGAGKALLEVLARAARELGCAKLTWQALSDNEQAHTFYEMIGAKKTSDWISFQMDKNAIDAFTKK
;
A
#
# COMPACT_ATOMS: atom_id res chain seq x y z
N ARG A 1 15.55 -22.35 49.39
CA ARG A 1 15.86 -23.37 48.36
C ARG A 1 15.63 -22.71 47.00
N GLY A 2 16.69 -22.26 46.34
CA GLY A 2 16.61 -21.54 45.07
C GLY A 2 16.43 -22.51 43.90
N GLY A 3 15.32 -22.40 43.18
CA GLY A 3 15.11 -23.10 41.92
C GLY A 3 15.86 -22.36 40.81
N GLY A 4 17.03 -22.86 40.43
CA GLY A 4 17.73 -22.39 39.23
C GLY A 4 17.09 -23.00 37.99
N GLU A 5 16.72 -22.17 37.01
CA GLU A 5 16.31 -22.63 35.69
C GLU A 5 17.34 -23.61 35.10
N PRO A 6 16.91 -24.73 34.47
CA PRO A 6 17.84 -25.67 33.88
C PRO A 6 18.59 -25.03 32.71
N ALA A 7 19.93 -25.01 32.82
CA ALA A 7 20.79 -24.45 31.79
C ALA A 7 20.64 -25.20 30.45
N LEU A 8 20.23 -24.49 29.40
CA LEU A 8 20.14 -25.02 28.03
C LEU A 8 21.47 -25.66 27.59
N SER A 9 21.39 -26.85 26.98
CA SER A 9 22.56 -27.55 26.44
C SER A 9 23.29 -26.70 25.39
N LYS A 10 24.61 -26.91 25.21
CA LYS A 10 25.42 -26.19 24.20
C LYS A 10 24.77 -26.22 22.80
N ARG A 11 24.18 -27.37 22.43
CA ARG A 11 23.46 -27.55 21.16
C ARG A 11 22.18 -26.71 21.08
N ALA A 12 21.41 -26.65 22.18
CA ALA A 12 20.21 -25.81 22.26
C ALA A 12 20.55 -24.31 22.22
N ARG A 13 21.59 -23.87 22.94
CA ARG A 13 22.11 -22.48 22.87
C ARG A 13 22.56 -22.11 21.46
N HIS A 14 23.30 -23.00 20.78
CA HIS A 14 23.73 -22.74 19.41
C HIS A 14 22.55 -22.62 18.43
N LYS A 15 21.54 -23.49 18.54
CA LYS A 15 20.31 -23.42 17.73
C LYS A 15 19.55 -22.11 17.98
N LYS A 16 19.37 -21.72 19.24
CA LYS A 16 18.70 -20.46 19.63
C LYS A 16 19.43 -19.23 19.07
N ASN A 17 20.76 -19.18 19.20
CA ASN A 17 21.57 -18.08 18.67
C ASN A 17 21.51 -18.01 17.14
N LYS A 18 21.50 -19.16 16.44
CA LYS A 18 21.35 -19.20 14.98
C LYS A 18 19.97 -18.72 14.54
N ALA A 19 18.90 -19.07 15.26
CA ALA A 19 17.54 -18.61 14.97
C ALA A 19 17.41 -17.08 15.19
N ALA A 20 17.93 -16.56 16.30
CA ALA A 20 17.93 -15.13 16.59
C ALA A 20 18.66 -14.31 15.51
N ARG A 21 19.83 -14.78 15.05
CA ARG A 21 20.57 -14.14 13.94
C ARG A 21 19.79 -14.14 12.63
N LYS A 22 19.07 -15.23 12.32
CA LYS A 22 18.22 -15.30 11.12
C LYS A 22 17.04 -14.34 11.20
N LEU A 23 16.41 -14.23 12.37
CA LEU A 23 15.31 -13.29 12.59
C LEU A 23 15.80 -11.85 12.41
N GLN A 24 16.89 -11.48 13.08
CA GLN A 24 17.51 -10.16 12.97
C GLN A 24 17.88 -9.80 11.52
N ALA A 25 18.46 -10.75 10.76
CA ALA A 25 18.78 -10.51 9.35
C ALA A 25 17.52 -10.30 8.48
N ARG A 26 16.42 -11.00 8.78
CA ARG A 26 15.13 -10.81 8.09
C ARG A 26 14.53 -9.45 8.40
N GLU A 27 14.54 -9.04 9.67
CA GLU A 27 14.06 -7.73 10.12
C GLU A 27 14.85 -6.59 9.46
N GLN A 28 16.18 -6.72 9.38
CA GLN A 28 17.04 -5.75 8.70
C GLN A 28 16.74 -5.68 7.19
N ALA A 29 16.59 -6.83 6.52
CA ALA A 29 16.22 -6.87 5.11
C ALA A 29 14.80 -6.34 4.86
N TRP A 30 13.89 -6.54 5.80
CA TRP A 30 12.55 -5.96 5.79
C TRP A 30 12.61 -4.44 5.90
N ALA A 31 13.25 -3.92 6.96
CA ALA A 31 13.42 -2.49 7.18
C ALA A 31 14.10 -1.78 6.01
N GLY A 32 15.12 -2.41 5.40
CA GLY A 32 15.78 -1.87 4.20
C GLY A 32 14.85 -1.76 2.99
N ARG A 33 13.90 -2.69 2.82
CA ARG A 33 12.88 -2.60 1.76
C ARG A 33 11.86 -1.50 2.04
N VAL A 34 11.39 -1.38 3.28
CA VAL A 34 10.49 -0.29 3.69
C VAL A 34 11.12 1.06 3.41
N ALA A 35 12.36 1.26 3.89
CA ALA A 35 13.08 2.51 3.69
C ALA A 35 13.29 2.84 2.21
N ALA A 36 13.57 1.85 1.36
CA ALA A 36 13.72 2.07 -0.08
C ALA A 36 12.41 2.53 -0.76
N VAL A 37 11.27 1.93 -0.38
CA VAL A 37 9.95 2.33 -0.91
C VAL A 37 9.60 3.74 -0.46
N GLU A 38 9.76 4.04 0.83
CA GLU A 38 9.46 5.37 1.36
C GLU A 38 10.37 6.45 0.76
N ALA A 39 11.66 6.17 0.59
CA ALA A 39 12.59 7.10 -0.07
C ALA A 39 12.23 7.35 -1.54
N ALA A 40 11.80 6.31 -2.27
CA ALA A 40 11.34 6.47 -3.65
C ALA A 40 10.06 7.33 -3.75
N VAL A 41 9.14 7.19 -2.79
CA VAL A 41 7.95 8.04 -2.70
C VAL A 41 8.34 9.48 -2.36
N ASP A 42 9.23 9.69 -1.38
CA ASP A 42 9.69 11.02 -0.99
C ASP A 42 10.40 11.71 -2.17
N ALA A 43 11.24 10.99 -2.92
CA ALA A 43 11.88 11.50 -4.14
C ALA A 43 10.85 11.85 -5.23
N ALA A 44 9.79 11.04 -5.38
CA ALA A 44 8.72 11.30 -6.33
C ALA A 44 7.89 12.54 -5.94
N LEU A 45 7.58 12.72 -4.66
CA LEU A 45 6.86 13.86 -4.11
C LEU A 45 7.67 15.17 -4.21
N ALA A 46 8.98 15.10 -4.06
CA ALA A 46 9.88 16.24 -4.19
C ALA A 46 10.10 16.71 -5.65
N ALA A 47 9.66 15.91 -6.64
CA ALA A 47 9.86 16.26 -8.04
C ALA A 47 8.95 17.43 -8.47
N THR A 48 9.55 18.47 -9.05
CA THR A 48 8.88 19.71 -9.50
C THR A 48 7.90 19.56 -10.66
N ALA A 49 7.61 18.33 -11.07
CA ALA A 49 6.83 18.02 -12.27
C ALA A 49 5.43 17.49 -11.98
N LEU A 50 5.01 17.44 -10.70
CA LEU A 50 3.61 17.24 -10.36
C LEU A 50 2.78 18.43 -10.92
N PRO A 51 1.49 18.22 -11.27
CA PRO A 51 0.68 19.30 -11.83
C PRO A 51 0.68 20.53 -10.92
N GLN A 52 1.34 21.61 -11.37
CA GLN A 52 1.50 22.84 -10.58
C GLN A 52 0.14 23.40 -10.10
N GLN A 53 -0.92 23.15 -10.86
CA GLN A 53 -2.30 23.52 -10.58
C GLN A 53 -2.87 22.87 -9.29
N CYS A 54 -2.36 21.71 -8.87
CA CYS A 54 -2.72 21.11 -7.58
C CYS A 54 -1.86 21.69 -6.44
N ILE A 55 -0.60 22.03 -6.74
CA ILE A 55 0.45 22.43 -5.79
C ILE A 55 0.32 23.90 -5.36
N ASP A 56 -0.09 24.79 -6.26
CA ASP A 56 -0.10 26.24 -6.03
C ASP A 56 -1.33 26.77 -5.24
N GLY A 57 -2.17 25.91 -4.66
CA GLY A 57 -3.16 26.42 -3.70
C GLY A 57 -4.37 25.58 -3.28
N ALA A 58 -4.44 24.26 -3.49
CA ALA A 58 -5.60 23.50 -2.96
C ALA A 58 -5.30 22.09 -2.44
N ILE A 59 -4.38 21.32 -3.02
CA ILE A 59 -4.16 19.93 -2.59
C ILE A 59 -2.67 19.60 -2.54
N LYS A 60 -2.19 19.27 -1.33
CA LYS A 60 -0.86 18.75 -1.07
C LYS A 60 -0.87 17.23 -1.15
N PHE A 61 0.22 16.65 -1.64
CA PHE A 61 0.42 15.20 -1.63
C PHE A 61 1.58 14.88 -0.69
N ARG A 62 1.40 13.86 0.15
CA ARG A 62 2.44 13.39 1.07
C ARG A 62 2.23 11.92 1.41
N ARG A 63 3.22 11.30 2.04
CA ARG A 63 3.00 10.00 2.69
C ARG A 63 1.98 10.14 3.80
N ALA A 64 1.17 9.09 3.99
CA ALA A 64 0.39 8.95 5.21
C ALA A 64 1.33 8.82 6.42
N VAL A 65 0.94 9.40 7.54
CA VAL A 65 1.56 9.27 8.85
C VAL A 65 0.55 8.70 9.85
N GLU A 66 1.01 8.17 10.98
CA GLU A 66 0.12 7.46 11.91
C GLU A 66 -1.01 8.35 12.47
N SER A 67 -0.79 9.65 12.60
CA SER A 67 -1.82 10.61 13.03
C SER A 67 -2.95 10.78 12.01
N ASP A 68 -2.79 10.32 10.78
CA ASP A 68 -3.84 10.35 9.75
C ASP A 68 -4.88 9.25 9.92
N LEU A 69 -4.64 8.26 10.78
CA LEU A 69 -5.36 6.98 10.73
C LEU A 69 -6.88 7.15 10.79
N ASP A 70 -7.39 8.00 11.68
CA ASP A 70 -8.83 8.18 11.85
C ASP A 70 -9.46 8.79 10.58
N SER A 71 -8.86 9.85 10.03
CA SER A 71 -9.29 10.48 8.77
C SER A 71 -9.16 9.54 7.58
N LEU A 72 -8.08 8.74 7.54
CA LEU A 72 -7.81 7.80 6.46
C LEU A 72 -8.79 6.62 6.50
N PHE A 73 -9.10 6.09 7.68
CA PHE A 73 -10.09 5.03 7.85
C PHE A 73 -11.50 5.52 7.47
N ALA A 74 -11.84 6.76 7.83
CA ALA A 74 -13.10 7.38 7.39
C ALA A 74 -13.19 7.49 5.85
N LEU A 75 -12.09 7.79 5.15
CA LEU A 75 -12.05 7.77 3.68
C LEU A 75 -12.20 6.35 3.11
N VAL A 76 -11.70 5.32 3.80
CA VAL A 76 -11.91 3.91 3.41
C VAL A 76 -13.38 3.51 3.54
N GLU A 77 -14.03 3.90 4.64
CA GLU A 77 -15.47 3.70 4.81
C GLU A 77 -16.29 4.45 3.75
N GLU A 78 -15.91 5.70 3.45
CA GLU A 78 -16.52 6.51 2.39
C GLU A 78 -16.36 5.83 1.01
N PHE A 79 -15.16 5.33 0.71
CA PHE A 79 -14.87 4.61 -0.53
C PHE A 79 -15.69 3.33 -0.66
N ALA A 80 -15.74 2.50 0.39
CA ALA A 80 -16.53 1.27 0.40
C ALA A 80 -18.01 1.56 0.13
N LYS A 81 -18.54 2.67 0.65
CA LYS A 81 -19.91 3.10 0.37
C LYS A 81 -20.11 3.58 -1.08
N VAL A 82 -19.15 4.31 -1.65
CA VAL A 82 -19.23 4.76 -3.05
C VAL A 82 -19.22 3.59 -4.03
N GLU A 83 -18.45 2.54 -3.73
CA GLU A 83 -18.37 1.32 -4.56
C GLU A 83 -19.46 0.28 -4.23
N GLU A 84 -20.41 0.63 -3.34
CA GLU A 84 -21.46 -0.29 -2.85
C GLU A 84 -20.91 -1.59 -2.24
N GLN A 85 -19.72 -1.52 -1.64
CA GLN A 85 -18.96 -2.64 -1.05
C GLN A 85 -18.90 -2.58 0.49
N GLU A 86 -19.78 -1.85 1.18
CA GLU A 86 -19.74 -1.71 2.65
C GLU A 86 -19.72 -3.06 3.38
N SER A 87 -20.46 -4.05 2.87
CA SER A 87 -20.51 -5.40 3.47
C SER A 87 -19.20 -6.20 3.31
N ALA A 88 -18.34 -5.81 2.38
CA ALA A 88 -17.03 -6.42 2.15
C ALA A 88 -15.92 -5.77 3.02
N LEU A 89 -16.15 -4.60 3.59
CA LEU A 89 -15.20 -3.93 4.47
C LEU A 89 -15.15 -4.65 5.83
N GLN A 90 -14.15 -5.53 6.00
CA GLN A 90 -13.98 -6.35 7.21
C GLN A 90 -12.81 -5.92 8.09
N ILE A 91 -11.89 -5.11 7.56
CA ILE A 91 -10.71 -4.66 8.31
C ILE A 91 -11.08 -3.61 9.35
N THR A 92 -10.38 -3.64 10.48
CA THR A 92 -10.51 -2.63 11.53
C THR A 92 -9.46 -1.52 11.39
N ALA A 93 -9.69 -0.36 12.03
CA ALA A 93 -8.70 0.71 12.10
C ALA A 93 -7.38 0.26 12.76
N ASP A 94 -7.44 -0.67 13.73
CA ASP A 94 -6.25 -1.23 14.38
C ASP A 94 -5.43 -2.13 13.44
N GLU A 95 -6.10 -2.93 12.61
CA GLU A 95 -5.44 -3.72 11.56
C GLU A 95 -4.83 -2.81 10.50
N LEU A 96 -5.56 -1.77 10.07
CA LEU A 96 -5.04 -0.76 9.15
C LEU A 96 -3.80 -0.05 9.73
N ARG A 97 -3.83 0.33 11.01
CA ARG A 97 -2.68 0.94 11.71
C ARG A 97 -1.47 0.03 11.69
N ARG A 98 -1.67 -1.25 12.07
CA ARG A 98 -0.60 -2.26 12.07
C ARG A 98 0.02 -2.38 10.67
N ASP A 99 -0.81 -2.45 9.64
CA ASP A 99 -0.36 -2.76 8.28
C ASP A 99 0.19 -1.54 7.52
N LEU A 100 -0.12 -0.30 7.94
CA LEU A 100 0.46 0.93 7.37
C LEU A 100 1.63 1.51 8.15
N PHE A 101 1.62 1.38 9.48
CA PHE A 101 2.54 2.11 10.37
C PHE A 101 3.29 1.21 11.35
N GLY A 102 2.90 -0.05 11.48
CA GLY A 102 3.56 -1.01 12.37
C GLY A 102 4.94 -1.44 11.88
N THR A 103 5.68 -2.13 12.75
CA THR A 103 7.01 -2.69 12.42
C THR A 103 6.94 -3.78 11.34
N ASP A 104 5.78 -4.39 11.17
CA ASP A 104 5.45 -5.37 10.12
C ASP A 104 4.51 -4.73 9.07
N LYS A 105 4.78 -3.47 8.71
CA LYS A 105 4.07 -2.73 7.65
C LYS A 105 3.88 -3.62 6.43
N PHE A 106 2.68 -3.70 5.87
CA PHE A 106 2.38 -4.57 4.75
C PHE A 106 2.21 -3.80 3.43
N PHE A 107 1.72 -2.57 3.52
CA PHE A 107 1.50 -1.70 2.37
C PHE A 107 1.71 -0.22 2.72
N TYR A 108 1.53 0.66 1.74
CA TYR A 108 1.91 2.08 1.81
C TYR A 108 0.76 2.95 1.33
N SER A 109 0.76 4.21 1.77
CA SER A 109 -0.23 5.20 1.34
C SER A 109 0.41 6.53 1.00
N ILE A 110 -0.06 7.12 -0.12
CA ILE A 110 0.09 8.55 -0.43
C ILE A 110 -1.29 9.18 -0.23
N VAL A 111 -1.35 10.27 0.53
CA VAL A 111 -2.60 11.00 0.79
C VAL A 111 -2.63 12.30 0.01
N ALA A 112 -3.84 12.72 -0.34
CA ALA A 112 -4.17 14.04 -0.84
C ALA A 112 -4.80 14.83 0.31
N GLU A 113 -4.22 15.97 0.64
CA GLU A 113 -4.61 16.82 1.77
C GLU A 113 -4.96 18.23 1.27
N LYS A 114 -6.13 18.72 1.66
CA LYS A 114 -6.61 20.08 1.37
C LYS A 114 -6.70 20.83 2.69
N GLU A 115 -6.06 21.99 2.80
CA GLU A 115 -5.89 22.66 4.11
C GLU A 115 -5.16 21.74 5.12
N GLU A 116 -4.68 22.26 6.26
CA GLU A 116 -3.94 21.38 7.19
C GLU A 116 -4.88 20.34 7.80
N GLU A 117 -4.50 19.06 7.70
CA GLU A 117 -5.17 17.89 8.31
C GLU A 117 -6.52 17.46 7.69
N ASP A 118 -7.02 18.07 6.61
CA ASP A 118 -8.21 17.55 5.89
C ASP A 118 -7.81 16.67 4.69
N LEU A 119 -7.83 15.36 4.94
CA LEU A 119 -7.60 14.36 3.90
C LEU A 119 -8.80 14.26 2.96
N VAL A 120 -8.54 14.46 1.67
CA VAL A 120 -9.55 14.43 0.61
C VAL A 120 -9.40 13.24 -0.33
N GLY A 121 -8.36 12.43 -0.16
CA GLY A 121 -8.15 11.21 -0.92
C GLY A 121 -6.87 10.47 -0.55
N PHE A 122 -6.71 9.28 -1.11
CA PHE A 122 -5.56 8.42 -0.88
C PHE A 122 -5.27 7.51 -2.08
N ALA A 123 -4.05 6.97 -2.10
CA ALA A 123 -3.65 5.87 -2.95
C ALA A 123 -2.95 4.80 -2.09
N PHE A 124 -3.54 3.61 -1.99
CA PHE A 124 -2.95 2.45 -1.32
C PHE A 124 -2.20 1.58 -2.31
N PHE A 125 -0.97 1.18 -1.96
CA PHE A 125 -0.16 0.39 -2.85
C PHE A 125 0.84 -0.48 -2.10
N SER A 126 1.30 -1.53 -2.76
CA SER A 126 2.30 -2.46 -2.24
C SER A 126 3.34 -2.84 -3.31
N PRO A 127 4.58 -3.12 -2.91
CA PRO A 127 5.54 -3.78 -3.79
C PRO A 127 5.09 -5.19 -4.16
N SER A 128 5.21 -5.54 -5.44
CA SER A 128 4.93 -6.86 -5.96
C SER A 128 6.08 -7.35 -6.86
N HIS A 129 5.95 -8.55 -7.40
CA HIS A 129 6.95 -9.13 -8.29
C HIS A 129 6.30 -9.99 -9.37
N ALA A 130 6.72 -9.79 -10.60
CA ALA A 130 6.37 -10.65 -11.73
C ALA A 130 7.59 -11.49 -12.10
N THR A 131 7.44 -12.82 -12.13
CA THR A 131 8.55 -13.76 -12.38
C THR A 131 9.29 -13.49 -13.70
N TRP A 132 8.60 -12.97 -14.72
CA TRP A 132 9.19 -12.63 -16.03
C TRP A 132 9.68 -11.18 -16.16
N LEU A 133 9.26 -10.26 -15.28
CA LEU A 133 9.55 -8.82 -15.41
C LEU A 133 10.38 -8.25 -14.26
N GLY A 134 10.46 -8.96 -13.13
CA GLY A 134 11.12 -8.47 -11.93
C GLY A 134 10.18 -7.69 -11.01
N ARG A 135 10.70 -6.64 -10.39
CA ARG A 135 9.98 -5.80 -9.42
C ARG A 135 8.80 -5.07 -10.08
N THR A 136 7.69 -4.98 -9.37
CA THR A 136 6.51 -4.22 -9.78
C THR A 136 5.92 -3.48 -8.58
N LEU A 137 5.02 -2.53 -8.82
CA LEU A 137 4.12 -2.01 -7.80
C LEU A 137 2.69 -2.44 -8.15
N TYR A 138 1.89 -2.69 -7.12
CA TYR A 138 0.45 -2.88 -7.22
C TYR A 138 -0.26 -1.76 -6.48
N LEU A 139 -1.12 -1.02 -7.17
CA LEU A 139 -2.03 -0.07 -6.56
C LEU A 139 -3.30 -0.83 -6.20
N GLU A 140 -3.57 -0.91 -4.90
CA GLU A 140 -4.75 -1.55 -4.31
C GLU A 140 -5.97 -0.68 -4.55
N ASP A 141 -5.95 0.54 -4.00
CA ASP A 141 -7.07 1.46 -4.01
C ASP A 141 -6.61 2.87 -4.38
N LEU A 142 -7.46 3.59 -5.13
CA LEU A 142 -7.29 5.00 -5.43
C LEU A 142 -8.64 5.69 -5.24
N TYR A 143 -8.69 6.60 -4.28
CA TYR A 143 -9.92 7.30 -3.93
C TYR A 143 -9.70 8.79 -3.74
N LEU A 144 -10.69 9.57 -4.19
CA LEU A 144 -10.84 10.99 -3.93
C LEU A 144 -12.30 11.28 -3.65
N ARG A 145 -12.55 12.12 -2.64
CA ARG A 145 -13.87 12.69 -2.37
C ARG A 145 -14.42 13.32 -3.65
N ALA A 146 -15.74 13.24 -3.83
CA ALA A 146 -16.42 13.68 -5.06
C ALA A 146 -16.07 15.13 -5.46
N ALA A 147 -15.90 16.03 -4.50
CA ALA A 147 -15.55 17.43 -4.73
C ALA A 147 -14.16 17.61 -5.38
N GLU A 148 -13.24 16.67 -5.17
CA GLU A 148 -11.87 16.74 -5.66
C GLU A 148 -11.62 15.83 -6.87
N GLN A 149 -12.67 15.17 -7.38
CA GLN A 149 -12.59 14.45 -8.65
C GLN A 149 -12.54 15.42 -9.83
N ARG A 150 -11.91 15.02 -10.93
CA ARG A 150 -11.73 15.84 -12.15
C ARG A 150 -10.94 17.14 -11.96
N THR A 151 -10.34 17.37 -10.78
CA THR A 151 -9.41 18.47 -10.50
C THR A 151 -7.98 18.20 -10.96
N GLY A 152 -7.68 16.94 -11.34
CA GLY A 152 -6.33 16.46 -11.60
C GLY A 152 -5.67 15.75 -10.42
N ALA A 153 -6.26 15.78 -9.22
CA ALA A 153 -5.68 15.15 -8.04
C ALA A 153 -5.43 13.64 -8.20
N GLY A 154 -6.35 12.91 -8.86
CA GLY A 154 -6.20 11.46 -9.07
C GLY A 154 -5.05 11.14 -10.02
N LYS A 155 -4.86 11.99 -11.04
CA LYS A 155 -3.70 11.91 -11.93
C LYS A 155 -2.41 12.20 -11.17
N ALA A 156 -2.40 13.18 -10.28
CA ALA A 156 -1.23 13.52 -9.47
C ALA A 156 -0.83 12.37 -8.53
N LEU A 157 -1.78 11.73 -7.83
CA LEU A 157 -1.53 10.55 -7.00
C LEU A 157 -0.89 9.41 -7.82
N LEU A 158 -1.45 9.10 -8.99
CA LEU A 158 -0.90 8.09 -9.89
C LEU A 158 0.47 8.47 -10.45
N GLU A 159 0.71 9.75 -10.71
CA GLU A 159 2.00 10.24 -11.19
C GLU A 159 3.09 10.11 -10.12
N VAL A 160 2.80 10.43 -8.86
CA VAL A 160 3.71 10.16 -7.73
C VAL A 160 4.04 8.67 -7.68
N LEU A 161 3.02 7.81 -7.75
CA LEU A 161 3.21 6.37 -7.68
C LEU A 161 4.01 5.82 -8.87
N ALA A 162 3.77 6.30 -10.09
CA ALA A 162 4.51 5.91 -11.28
C ALA A 162 5.98 6.37 -11.22
N ARG A 163 6.25 7.55 -10.66
CA ARG A 163 7.62 8.04 -10.40
C ARG A 163 8.33 7.18 -9.35
N ALA A 164 7.65 6.83 -8.26
CA ALA A 164 8.18 5.92 -7.25
C ALA A 164 8.48 4.53 -7.83
N ALA A 165 7.59 4.00 -8.67
CA ALA A 165 7.83 2.75 -9.40
C ALA A 165 9.09 2.84 -10.27
N ARG A 166 9.27 3.96 -11.00
CA ARG A 166 10.48 4.18 -11.82
C ARG A 166 11.74 4.20 -10.97
N GLU A 167 11.73 4.90 -9.84
CA GLU A 167 12.87 5.00 -8.92
C GLU A 167 13.23 3.64 -8.31
N LEU A 168 12.23 2.81 -8.01
CA LEU A 168 12.43 1.45 -7.50
C LEU A 168 12.91 0.44 -8.57
N GLY A 169 13.02 0.88 -9.82
CA GLY A 169 13.34 0.02 -10.97
C GLY A 169 12.23 -0.98 -11.29
N CYS A 170 10.97 -0.63 -10.99
CA CYS A 170 9.84 -1.48 -11.29
C CYS A 170 9.56 -1.51 -12.79
N ALA A 171 9.36 -2.71 -13.33
CA ALA A 171 9.02 -2.92 -14.73
C ALA A 171 7.53 -2.67 -15.01
N LYS A 172 6.69 -2.63 -13.97
CA LYS A 172 5.24 -2.50 -14.09
C LYS A 172 4.62 -1.84 -12.87
N LEU A 173 3.59 -1.03 -13.10
CA LEU A 173 2.57 -0.63 -12.13
C LEU A 173 1.25 -1.28 -12.58
N THR A 174 0.52 -1.90 -11.67
CA THR A 174 -0.73 -2.64 -11.98
C THR A 174 -1.79 -2.33 -10.94
N TRP A 175 -3.05 -2.30 -11.37
CA TRP A 175 -4.22 -2.12 -10.52
C TRP A 175 -5.44 -2.74 -11.18
N GLN A 176 -6.54 -2.79 -10.43
CA GLN A 176 -7.84 -3.23 -10.91
C GLN A 176 -8.85 -2.09 -10.78
N ALA A 177 -9.95 -2.23 -11.51
CA ALA A 177 -11.11 -1.36 -11.42
C ALA A 177 -12.35 -2.25 -11.59
N LEU A 178 -13.48 -1.85 -11.00
CA LEU A 178 -14.74 -2.57 -11.23
C LEU A 178 -15.06 -2.61 -12.72
N SER A 179 -15.56 -3.76 -13.18
CA SER A 179 -15.78 -4.02 -14.61
C SER A 179 -16.77 -3.07 -15.27
N ASP A 180 -17.66 -2.46 -14.49
CA ASP A 180 -18.68 -1.50 -14.90
C ASP A 180 -18.28 -0.03 -14.66
N ASN A 181 -17.09 0.24 -14.09
CA ASN A 181 -16.59 1.59 -13.87
C ASN A 181 -15.95 2.19 -15.14
N GLU A 182 -16.78 2.43 -16.16
CA GLU A 182 -16.36 2.98 -17.46
C GLU A 182 -15.62 4.32 -17.33
N GLN A 183 -16.00 5.16 -16.36
CA GLN A 183 -15.34 6.43 -16.12
C GLN A 183 -13.88 6.24 -15.68
N ALA A 184 -13.62 5.33 -14.73
CA ALA A 184 -12.27 5.01 -14.30
C ALA A 184 -11.47 4.38 -15.46
N HIS A 185 -12.10 3.50 -16.24
CA HIS A 185 -11.49 2.90 -17.42
C HIS A 185 -10.99 3.94 -18.44
N THR A 186 -11.84 4.89 -18.83
CA THR A 186 -11.45 5.96 -19.76
C THR A 186 -10.31 6.80 -19.16
N PHE A 187 -10.39 7.14 -17.87
CA PHE A 187 -9.30 7.85 -17.19
C PHE A 187 -7.97 7.10 -17.24
N TYR A 188 -7.96 5.80 -16.94
CA TYR A 188 -6.75 4.98 -16.97
C TYR A 188 -6.16 4.85 -18.38
N GLU A 189 -6.99 4.66 -19.40
CA GLU A 189 -6.53 4.62 -20.80
C GLU A 189 -5.91 5.96 -21.24
N MET A 190 -6.50 7.10 -20.84
CA MET A 190 -5.97 8.44 -21.14
C MET A 190 -4.56 8.69 -20.57
N ILE A 191 -4.22 8.06 -19.45
CA ILE A 191 -2.88 8.17 -18.83
C ILE A 191 -1.91 7.07 -19.29
N GLY A 192 -2.30 6.27 -20.31
CA GLY A 192 -1.43 5.27 -20.94
C GLY A 192 -1.52 3.87 -20.34
N ALA A 193 -2.45 3.61 -19.42
CA ALA A 193 -2.73 2.25 -18.96
C ALA A 193 -3.42 1.44 -20.07
N LYS A 194 -3.28 0.12 -20.01
CA LYS A 194 -3.92 -0.81 -20.94
C LYS A 194 -4.72 -1.84 -20.15
N LYS A 195 -5.98 -2.05 -20.55
CA LYS A 195 -6.77 -3.19 -20.05
C LYS A 195 -6.14 -4.50 -20.53
N THR A 196 -6.06 -5.48 -19.65
CA THR A 196 -5.59 -6.83 -19.98
C THR A 196 -6.59 -7.85 -19.47
N SER A 197 -6.98 -8.80 -20.33
CA SER A 197 -7.92 -9.87 -20.00
C SER A 197 -7.29 -11.27 -20.10
N ASP A 198 -5.96 -11.34 -20.23
CA ASP A 198 -5.25 -12.60 -20.51
C ASP A 198 -5.26 -13.57 -19.32
N TRP A 199 -5.57 -13.08 -18.12
CA TRP A 199 -5.52 -13.85 -16.88
C TRP A 199 -6.82 -13.73 -16.11
N ILE A 200 -7.32 -14.87 -15.64
CA ILE A 200 -8.49 -14.95 -14.76
C ILE A 200 -7.99 -15.01 -13.31
N SER A 201 -8.55 -14.15 -12.45
CA SER A 201 -8.24 -14.15 -11.02
C SER A 201 -8.97 -15.29 -10.32
N PHE A 202 -8.24 -16.08 -9.54
CA PHE A 202 -8.79 -17.08 -8.62
C PHE A 202 -8.51 -16.63 -7.19
N GLN A 203 -9.47 -16.82 -6.27
CA GLN A 203 -9.38 -16.36 -4.89
C GLN A 203 -9.87 -17.44 -3.93
N MET A 204 -9.28 -17.46 -2.73
CA MET A 204 -9.78 -18.19 -1.57
C MET A 204 -9.97 -17.18 -0.44
N ASP A 205 -11.17 -17.11 0.13
CA ASP A 205 -11.39 -16.34 1.35
C ASP A 205 -10.71 -17.02 2.56
N LYS A 206 -10.78 -16.38 3.72
CA LYS A 206 -10.21 -16.90 4.98
C LYS A 206 -10.68 -18.33 5.29
N ASN A 207 -11.97 -18.62 5.11
CA ASN A 207 -12.52 -19.94 5.41
C ASN A 207 -12.00 -21.01 4.45
N ALA A 208 -11.90 -20.68 3.16
CA ALA A 208 -11.37 -21.57 2.13
C ALA A 208 -9.86 -21.83 2.34
N ILE A 209 -9.07 -20.83 2.72
CA ILE A 209 -7.66 -20.98 3.09
C ILE A 209 -7.52 -21.93 4.29
N ASP A 210 -8.29 -21.69 5.34
CA ASP A 210 -8.27 -22.53 6.55
C ASP A 210 -8.67 -23.97 6.24
N ALA A 211 -9.66 -24.18 5.38
CA ALA A 211 -10.10 -25.52 4.97
C ALA A 211 -9.03 -26.24 4.13
N PHE A 212 -8.34 -25.52 3.25
CA PHE A 212 -7.30 -26.08 2.38
C PHE A 212 -6.04 -26.52 3.15
N THR A 213 -5.65 -25.77 4.18
CA THR A 213 -4.44 -26.03 4.97
C THR A 213 -4.59 -27.11 6.05
N LYS A 214 -5.83 -27.48 6.40
CA LYS A 214 -6.14 -28.52 7.40
C LYS A 214 -6.03 -29.96 6.89
N LYS A 215 -5.47 -30.19 5.69
CA LYS A 215 -5.20 -31.53 5.14
C LYS A 215 -3.83 -32.07 5.52
#